data_AF-A0A5C3PC35-F1
#
_entry.id   AF-A0A5C3PC35-F1
#
_cell.length_a   1.000
_cell.length_b   1.000
_cell.length_c   1.000
_cell.angle_alpha   90.00
_cell.angle_beta   90.00
_cell.angle_gamma   90.00
#
_symmetry.space_group_name_H-M   'P 1'
#
loop_
_entity.id
_entity.type
_entity.pdbx_description
1 polymer ?
#
loop_
_entity_poly.entity_id
_entity_poly.type
_entity_poly.pdbx_seq_one_letter_code
_entity_poly.pdbx_strand_id
1 'polypeptide(L)'
;MQRTWTAEARDDWMNRRAARREQANRPDSDPRVLREESLERERTEIHETLEDLTRKSAWELQKRPTRTYPAPFAGKMFLPLRYQDDDRKQSIKFAEGDDLNFLVYRLYDAKPDSDFQGTNYVTEDGITSKRHEYLGPTPHVAGYQLDDASKTARIEWWDPYTSLRWVGGSVWKIELYFDEVVGGWVSRPRGDFDEATDTQLYLASGKGP
;
A
#
# COMPACT_ATOMS: atom_id res chain seq x y z
N MET A 1 -13.90 8.07 -3.27
CA MET A 1 -14.79 7.74 -2.15
C MET A 1 -14.29 8.53 -0.94
N GLN A 2 -15.09 9.41 -0.35
CA GLN A 2 -14.70 10.10 0.89
C GLN A 2 -14.79 9.13 2.06
N ARG A 3 -13.83 9.19 3.00
CA ARG A 3 -13.84 8.35 4.21
C ARG A 3 -15.06 8.71 5.06
N THR A 4 -15.76 7.70 5.56
CA THR A 4 -16.81 7.87 6.56
C THR A 4 -16.19 7.78 7.95
N TRP A 5 -16.34 8.82 8.76
CA TRP A 5 -15.79 8.88 10.11
C TRP A 5 -16.85 8.55 11.15
N THR A 6 -16.54 7.65 12.07
CA THR A 6 -17.27 7.57 13.34
C THR A 6 -16.83 8.73 14.24
N ALA A 7 -17.67 9.12 15.21
CA ALA A 7 -17.30 10.18 16.15
C ALA A 7 -16.01 9.84 16.91
N GLU A 8 -15.88 8.60 17.36
CA GLU A 8 -14.68 8.12 18.07
C GLU A 8 -13.42 8.17 17.20
N ALA A 9 -13.49 7.66 15.95
CA ALA A 9 -12.35 7.68 15.04
C ALA A 9 -11.94 9.10 14.64
N ARG A 10 -12.92 9.98 14.46
CA ARG A 10 -12.68 11.41 14.19
C ARG A 10 -11.95 12.06 15.37
N ASP A 11 -12.49 11.89 16.58
CA ASP A 11 -11.96 12.55 17.78
C ASP A 11 -10.56 12.02 18.12
N ASP A 12 -10.34 10.70 18.01
CA ASP A 12 -9.02 10.10 18.15
C ASP A 12 -8.02 10.64 17.12
N TRP A 13 -8.40 10.74 15.84
CA TRP A 13 -7.52 11.30 14.82
C TRP A 13 -7.15 12.76 15.12
N MET A 14 -8.14 13.59 15.47
CA MET A 14 -7.92 14.99 15.84
C MET A 14 -6.99 15.12 17.05
N ASN A 15 -7.21 14.30 18.09
CA ASN A 15 -6.40 14.30 19.30
C ASN A 15 -4.94 13.95 19.03
N ARG A 16 -4.70 12.90 18.23
CA ARG A 16 -3.33 12.49 17.93
C ARG A 16 -2.61 13.53 17.05
N ARG A 17 -3.30 14.16 16.10
CA ARG A 17 -2.75 15.28 15.33
C ARG A 17 -2.40 16.47 16.23
N ALA A 18 -3.29 16.84 17.15
CA ALA A 18 -3.03 17.90 18.12
C ALA A 18 -1.81 17.58 18.99
N ALA A 19 -1.70 16.35 19.50
CA ALA A 19 -0.55 15.91 20.29
C ALA A 19 0.77 15.97 19.51
N ARG A 20 0.79 15.60 18.22
CA ARG A 20 1.99 15.76 17.37
C ARG A 20 2.34 17.21 17.14
N ARG A 21 1.35 18.08 16.94
CA ARG A 21 1.59 19.52 16.79
C ARG A 21 2.21 20.09 18.07
N GLU A 22 1.69 19.71 19.23
CA GLU A 22 2.26 20.08 20.52
C GLU A 22 3.69 19.57 20.70
N GLN A 23 3.95 18.28 20.43
CA GLN A 23 5.31 17.70 20.50
C GLN A 23 6.31 18.38 19.56
N ALA A 24 5.86 18.76 18.37
CA ALA A 24 6.69 19.46 17.41
C ALA A 24 6.89 20.96 17.76
N ASN A 25 6.38 21.42 18.92
CA ASN A 25 6.31 22.84 19.29
C ASN A 25 5.69 23.67 18.16
N ARG A 26 4.61 23.16 17.55
CA ARG A 26 3.82 23.80 16.49
C ARG A 26 2.50 24.30 17.06
N PRO A 27 2.46 25.38 17.85
CA PRO A 27 1.22 26.11 18.02
C PRO A 27 0.80 26.63 16.64
N ASP A 28 -0.48 26.53 16.30
CA ASP A 28 -1.09 26.89 15.00
C ASP A 28 -0.97 28.38 14.59
N SER A 29 0.04 29.10 15.06
CA SER A 29 0.08 30.55 15.04
C SER A 29 1.49 31.13 15.27
N ASP A 30 2.45 30.82 14.40
CA ASP A 30 3.35 31.93 14.03
C ASP A 30 2.53 32.82 13.08
N PRO A 31 2.11 34.04 13.49
CA PRO A 31 1.36 34.94 12.62
C PRO A 31 2.11 35.31 11.33
N ARG A 32 3.37 34.91 11.19
CA ARG A 32 4.20 35.06 9.99
C ARG A 32 4.04 33.92 8.97
N VAL A 33 3.53 32.76 9.36
CA VAL A 33 3.37 31.60 8.45
C VAL A 33 1.93 31.56 7.97
N LEU A 34 1.75 31.63 6.65
CA LEU A 34 0.43 31.55 6.04
C LEU A 34 -0.13 30.14 6.25
N ARG A 35 -1.44 30.06 6.56
CA ARG A 35 -2.16 28.79 6.78
C ARG A 35 -1.92 27.78 5.65
N GLU A 36 -1.86 28.24 4.41
CA GLU A 36 -1.61 27.41 3.22
C GLU A 36 -0.22 26.76 3.24
N GLU A 37 0.83 27.51 3.59
CA GLU A 37 2.19 26.98 3.69
C GLU A 37 2.32 25.93 4.80
N SER A 38 1.64 26.16 5.94
CA SER A 38 1.57 25.18 7.03
C SER A 38 0.89 23.88 6.58
N LEU A 39 -0.18 23.98 5.79
CA LEU A 39 -0.91 22.82 5.28
C LEU A 39 -0.08 22.05 4.25
N GLU A 40 0.61 22.71 3.32
CA GLU A 40 1.47 22.02 2.34
C GLU A 40 2.70 21.36 2.99
N ARG A 41 3.25 21.96 4.05
CA ARG A 41 4.31 21.31 4.84
C ARG A 41 3.78 20.05 5.52
N GLU A 42 2.63 20.14 6.16
CA GLU A 42 1.96 18.98 6.79
C GLU A 42 1.73 17.87 5.75
N ARG A 43 1.22 18.21 4.56
CA ARG A 43 1.03 17.28 3.44
C ARG A 43 2.31 16.56 3.05
N THR A 44 3.40 17.30 2.88
CA THR A 44 4.71 16.74 2.49
C THR A 44 5.22 15.76 3.54
N GLU A 45 5.18 16.12 4.82
CA GLU A 45 5.63 15.25 5.91
C GLU A 45 4.81 13.95 6.00
N ILE A 46 3.49 14.06 5.83
CA ILE A 46 2.59 12.91 5.81
C ILE A 46 2.93 12.02 4.61
N HIS A 47 3.14 12.61 3.44
CA HIS A 47 3.48 11.87 2.24
C HIS A 47 4.78 11.08 2.44
N GLU A 48 5.85 11.73 2.90
CA GLU A 48 7.14 11.10 3.20
C GLU A 48 7.02 9.97 4.23
N THR A 49 6.24 10.20 5.29
CA THR A 49 5.98 9.18 6.32
C THR A 49 5.30 7.96 5.72
N LEU A 50 4.28 8.14 4.88
CA LEU A 50 3.56 7.05 4.23
C LEU A 50 4.43 6.31 3.19
N GLU A 51 5.30 7.02 2.48
CA GLU A 51 6.29 6.37 1.60
C GLU A 51 7.24 5.49 2.40
N ASP A 52 7.76 5.99 3.52
CA ASP A 52 8.68 5.24 4.36
C ASP A 52 8.01 4.01 5.00
N LEU A 53 6.78 4.17 5.49
CA LEU A 53 5.97 3.06 5.99
C LEU A 53 5.73 2.01 4.91
N THR A 54 5.35 2.43 3.71
CA THR A 54 5.13 1.54 2.57
C THR A 54 6.39 0.72 2.27
N ARG A 55 7.57 1.35 2.24
CA ARG A 55 8.85 0.64 2.03
C ARG A 55 9.15 -0.35 3.16
N LYS A 56 8.87 0.03 4.41
CA LYS A 56 9.15 -0.81 5.59
C LYS A 56 8.16 -1.95 5.78
N SER A 57 6.92 -1.79 5.34
CA SER A 57 5.87 -2.81 5.45
C SER A 57 5.87 -3.79 4.29
N ALA A 58 6.39 -3.37 3.14
CA ALA A 58 6.44 -4.21 1.96
C ALA A 58 7.32 -5.43 2.20
N TRP A 59 6.84 -6.61 1.79
CA TRP A 59 7.54 -7.87 1.97
C TRP A 59 8.01 -8.44 0.63
N GLU A 60 9.17 -9.08 0.66
CA GLU A 60 9.83 -9.63 -0.52
C GLU A 60 9.11 -10.88 -1.03
N LEU A 61 8.68 -10.87 -2.28
CA LEU A 61 7.82 -11.93 -2.84
C LEU A 61 8.50 -13.31 -2.90
N GLN A 62 9.84 -13.34 -2.99
CA GLN A 62 10.63 -14.58 -3.00
C GLN A 62 10.54 -15.33 -1.66
N LYS A 63 10.21 -14.63 -0.57
CA LYS A 63 10.16 -15.18 0.78
C LYS A 63 8.71 -15.42 1.19
N ARG A 64 8.49 -16.47 1.99
CA ARG A 64 7.17 -16.72 2.58
C ARG A 64 6.78 -15.51 3.47
N PRO A 65 5.56 -14.98 3.33
CA PRO A 65 5.13 -13.83 4.11
C PRO A 65 5.07 -14.17 5.61
N THR A 66 5.46 -13.21 6.44
CA THR A 66 5.43 -13.31 7.91
C THR A 66 4.19 -12.69 8.53
N ARG A 67 3.49 -11.83 7.77
CA ARG A 67 2.24 -11.18 8.17
C ARG A 67 1.10 -11.72 7.33
N THR A 68 -0.03 -11.97 7.97
CA THR A 68 -1.28 -12.32 7.29
C THR A 68 -2.00 -11.06 6.84
N TYR A 69 -2.70 -11.11 5.71
CA TYR A 69 -3.64 -10.08 5.31
C TYR A 69 -4.99 -10.75 5.04
N PRO A 70 -5.91 -10.81 6.03
CA PRO A 70 -7.20 -11.48 5.85
C PRO A 70 -8.09 -10.68 4.89
N ALA A 71 -8.64 -11.35 3.87
CA ALA A 71 -9.52 -10.72 2.90
C ALA A 71 -10.83 -10.24 3.57
N PRO A 72 -11.23 -8.96 3.42
CA PRO A 72 -12.43 -8.44 4.10
C PRO A 72 -13.75 -8.85 3.43
N PHE A 73 -13.69 -9.45 2.23
CA PHE A 73 -14.85 -9.97 1.52
C PHE A 73 -14.42 -11.16 0.64
N ALA A 74 -15.37 -11.86 0.02
CA ALA A 74 -15.08 -12.84 -1.03
C ALA A 74 -15.05 -12.19 -2.41
N GLY A 75 -14.12 -12.58 -3.26
CA GLY A 75 -13.93 -11.91 -4.55
C GLY A 75 -12.87 -12.55 -5.45
N LYS A 76 -12.31 -11.71 -6.32
CA LYS A 76 -11.31 -12.11 -7.31
C LYS A 76 -10.09 -11.20 -7.24
N MET A 77 -8.90 -11.79 -7.12
CA MET A 77 -7.64 -11.05 -7.12
C MET A 77 -6.98 -11.17 -8.49
N PHE A 78 -6.61 -10.01 -9.06
CA PHE A 78 -5.87 -9.90 -10.31
C PHE A 78 -4.37 -9.99 -10.06
N LEU A 79 -3.70 -10.82 -10.84
CA LEU A 79 -2.34 -11.29 -10.59
C LEU A 79 -1.53 -11.19 -11.88
N PRO A 80 -0.84 -10.06 -12.14
CA PRO A 80 -0.05 -9.93 -13.35
C PRO A 80 1.05 -11.00 -13.37
N LEU A 81 1.37 -11.56 -14.55
CA LEU A 81 2.46 -12.53 -14.68
C LEU A 81 3.77 -11.87 -15.13
N ARG A 82 3.73 -10.61 -15.55
CA ARG A 82 4.90 -9.84 -15.98
C ARG A 82 4.91 -8.45 -15.35
N TYR A 83 6.10 -7.86 -15.30
CA TYR A 83 6.28 -6.48 -14.89
C TYR A 83 5.35 -5.53 -15.69
N GLN A 84 4.53 -4.76 -14.96
CA GLN A 84 3.56 -3.81 -15.51
C GLN A 84 2.58 -4.37 -16.57
N ASP A 85 2.29 -5.69 -16.56
CA ASP A 85 1.28 -6.27 -17.47
C ASP A 85 -0.15 -5.88 -17.06
N ASP A 86 -1.09 -6.07 -17.98
CA ASP A 86 -2.52 -6.04 -17.70
C ASP A 86 -2.88 -7.20 -16.77
N ASP A 87 -3.27 -6.86 -15.55
CA ASP A 87 -3.59 -7.79 -14.48
C ASP A 87 -4.91 -8.54 -14.69
N ARG A 88 -5.73 -8.14 -15.68
CA ARG A 88 -7.04 -8.75 -15.93
C ARG A 88 -6.97 -10.16 -16.53
N LYS A 89 -5.83 -10.56 -17.08
CA LYS A 89 -5.65 -11.85 -17.76
C LYS A 89 -5.56 -13.03 -16.81
N GLN A 90 -4.94 -12.84 -15.65
CA GLN A 90 -4.69 -13.89 -14.69
C GLN A 90 -5.24 -13.49 -13.33
N SER A 91 -5.88 -14.46 -12.68
CA SER A 91 -6.61 -14.18 -11.45
C SER A 91 -6.95 -15.42 -10.67
N ILE A 92 -7.11 -15.25 -9.37
CA ILE A 92 -7.62 -16.29 -8.47
C ILE A 92 -8.85 -15.77 -7.74
N LYS A 93 -9.70 -16.70 -7.30
CA LYS A 93 -10.78 -16.40 -6.36
C LYS A 93 -10.24 -16.46 -4.93
N PHE A 94 -10.79 -15.65 -4.05
CA PHE A 94 -10.56 -15.71 -2.61
C PHE A 94 -11.90 -15.65 -1.87
N ALA A 95 -11.97 -16.27 -0.71
CA ALA A 95 -13.05 -16.13 0.24
C ALA A 95 -12.74 -15.02 1.25
N GLU A 96 -13.77 -14.54 1.94
CA GLU A 96 -13.59 -13.69 3.11
C GLU A 96 -12.79 -14.43 4.19
N GLY A 97 -11.82 -13.74 4.79
CA GLY A 97 -10.89 -14.29 5.79
C GLY A 97 -9.68 -15.02 5.21
N ASP A 98 -9.63 -15.30 3.89
CA ASP A 98 -8.44 -15.90 3.27
C ASP A 98 -7.22 -14.98 3.42
N ASP A 99 -6.05 -15.55 3.68
CA ASP A 99 -4.80 -14.78 3.74
C ASP A 99 -4.31 -14.43 2.32
N LEU A 100 -4.54 -13.19 1.90
CA LEU A 100 -4.14 -12.69 0.59
C LEU A 100 -2.62 -12.76 0.41
N ASN A 101 -1.82 -12.47 1.44
CA ASN A 101 -0.35 -12.56 1.33
C ASN A 101 0.08 -13.98 1.00
N PHE A 102 -0.48 -14.97 1.67
CA PHE A 102 -0.16 -16.37 1.42
C PHE A 102 -0.65 -16.86 0.04
N LEU A 103 -1.83 -16.42 -0.41
CA LEU A 103 -2.33 -16.73 -1.74
C LEU A 103 -1.43 -16.17 -2.85
N VAL A 104 -0.98 -14.91 -2.70
CA VAL A 104 -0.03 -14.27 -3.61
C VAL A 104 1.29 -15.03 -3.64
N TYR A 105 1.88 -15.30 -2.48
CA TYR A 105 3.12 -16.05 -2.36
C TYR A 105 3.04 -17.41 -3.07
N ARG A 106 1.99 -18.20 -2.80
CA ARG A 106 1.80 -19.52 -3.42
C ARG A 106 1.73 -19.47 -4.94
N LEU A 107 1.09 -18.45 -5.51
CA LEU A 107 1.01 -18.32 -6.96
C LEU A 107 2.40 -18.05 -7.55
N TYR A 108 3.16 -17.13 -6.95
CA TYR A 108 4.41 -16.65 -7.52
C TYR A 108 5.66 -17.45 -7.14
N ASP A 109 5.57 -18.30 -6.12
CA ASP A 109 6.59 -19.30 -5.78
C ASP A 109 6.56 -20.52 -6.73
N ALA A 110 5.47 -20.68 -7.49
CA ALA A 110 5.33 -21.74 -8.49
C ALA A 110 6.18 -21.48 -9.74
N LYS A 111 6.48 -22.56 -10.47
CA LYS A 111 7.09 -22.49 -11.80
C LYS A 111 6.13 -21.81 -12.79
N PRO A 112 6.65 -21.01 -13.75
CA PRO A 112 5.84 -20.56 -14.86
C PRO A 112 5.40 -21.74 -15.73
N ASP A 113 4.38 -21.53 -16.53
CA ASP A 113 3.92 -22.54 -17.48
C ASP A 113 5.01 -22.74 -18.56
N SER A 114 5.11 -23.94 -19.14
CA SER A 114 6.24 -24.31 -20.02
C SER A 114 6.33 -23.46 -21.29
N ASP A 115 5.21 -22.90 -21.74
CA ASP A 115 5.08 -22.01 -22.88
C ASP A 115 5.08 -20.52 -22.51
N PHE A 116 5.29 -20.19 -21.22
CA PHE A 116 5.29 -18.82 -20.75
C PHE A 116 6.48 -18.04 -21.33
N GLN A 117 6.16 -16.99 -22.08
CA GLN A 117 7.15 -16.05 -22.60
C GLN A 117 7.23 -14.83 -21.68
N GLY A 118 8.43 -14.40 -21.31
CA GLY A 118 8.64 -13.19 -20.52
C GLY A 118 10.11 -12.99 -20.19
N THR A 119 10.49 -11.75 -19.85
CA THR A 119 11.84 -11.43 -19.38
C THR A 119 11.99 -11.94 -17.95
N ASN A 120 12.92 -12.87 -17.72
CA ASN A 120 13.36 -13.23 -16.37
C ASN A 120 14.37 -12.16 -15.90
N TYR A 121 14.11 -11.52 -14.77
CA TYR A 121 14.93 -10.44 -14.23
C TYR A 121 15.95 -10.91 -13.18
N VAL A 122 15.97 -12.20 -12.82
CA VAL A 122 16.79 -12.74 -11.71
C VAL A 122 17.80 -13.77 -12.20
N THR A 123 17.39 -14.77 -12.98
CA THR A 123 18.30 -15.82 -13.48
C THR A 123 18.15 -16.03 -14.99
N GLU A 124 19.24 -15.85 -15.74
CA GLU A 124 19.28 -16.20 -17.16
C GLU A 124 19.42 -17.72 -17.37
N ASP A 125 20.06 -18.40 -16.41
CA ASP A 125 20.45 -19.82 -16.53
C ASP A 125 19.27 -20.80 -16.39
N GLY A 126 18.09 -20.34 -15.94
CA GLY A 126 16.81 -21.06 -16.05
C GLY A 126 16.70 -22.40 -15.32
N ILE A 127 17.63 -22.74 -14.41
CA ILE A 127 17.68 -24.08 -13.77
C ILE A 127 16.36 -24.39 -13.04
N THR A 128 15.73 -23.40 -12.40
CA THR A 128 14.33 -23.49 -11.93
C THR A 128 13.74 -22.08 -11.76
N SER A 129 13.31 -21.48 -12.87
CA SER A 129 12.64 -20.18 -12.83
C SER A 129 11.32 -20.24 -12.06
N LYS A 130 11.04 -19.21 -11.28
CA LYS A 130 9.75 -18.98 -10.60
C LYS A 130 9.01 -17.80 -11.20
N ARG A 131 7.68 -17.79 -11.04
CA ARG A 131 6.81 -16.74 -11.63
C ARG A 131 7.15 -15.32 -11.12
N HIS A 132 7.61 -15.17 -9.88
CA HIS A 132 8.01 -13.84 -9.38
C HIS A 132 9.19 -13.24 -10.13
N GLU A 133 10.07 -14.05 -10.72
CA GLU A 133 11.27 -13.57 -11.42
C GLU A 133 10.93 -12.76 -12.69
N TYR A 134 9.68 -12.81 -13.14
CA TYR A 134 9.17 -12.08 -14.31
C TYR A 134 8.47 -10.77 -13.94
N LEU A 135 8.34 -10.47 -12.65
CA LEU A 135 7.71 -9.25 -12.14
C LEU A 135 8.69 -8.10 -11.90
N GLY A 136 9.98 -8.33 -12.08
CA GLY A 136 11.03 -7.34 -11.84
C GLY A 136 12.21 -7.94 -11.10
N PRO A 137 13.30 -7.18 -10.91
CA PRO A 137 14.50 -7.65 -10.23
C PRO A 137 14.28 -8.02 -8.77
N THR A 138 13.41 -7.31 -8.05
CA THR A 138 13.17 -7.58 -6.62
C THR A 138 11.73 -7.23 -6.21
N PRO A 139 10.71 -7.93 -6.73
CA PRO A 139 9.31 -7.58 -6.48
C PRO A 139 8.95 -7.75 -5.00
N HIS A 140 8.38 -6.69 -4.41
CA HIS A 140 7.79 -6.68 -3.08
C HIS A 140 6.30 -6.37 -3.16
N VAL A 141 5.54 -6.99 -2.26
CA VAL A 141 4.11 -6.69 -2.07
C VAL A 141 4.00 -5.62 -0.99
N ALA A 142 3.53 -4.44 -1.39
CA ALA A 142 3.33 -3.29 -0.50
C ALA A 142 1.94 -3.27 0.14
N GLY A 143 0.94 -3.87 -0.51
CA GLY A 143 -0.44 -3.89 -0.05
C GLY A 143 -1.40 -4.34 -1.14
N TYR A 144 -2.69 -4.07 -0.93
CA TYR A 144 -3.75 -4.43 -1.85
C TYR A 144 -4.68 -3.25 -2.10
N GLN A 145 -5.14 -3.12 -3.35
CA GLN A 145 -6.28 -2.27 -3.70
C GLN A 145 -7.52 -3.12 -3.77
N LEU A 146 -8.44 -2.91 -2.83
CA LEU A 146 -9.69 -3.64 -2.73
C LEU A 146 -10.84 -2.79 -3.27
N ASP A 147 -11.69 -3.40 -4.08
CA ASP A 147 -12.91 -2.78 -4.57
C ASP A 147 -14.08 -3.69 -4.22
N ASP A 148 -14.80 -3.31 -3.16
CA ASP A 148 -15.94 -4.06 -2.65
C ASP A 148 -17.15 -4.04 -3.60
N ALA A 149 -17.29 -2.97 -4.38
CA ALA A 149 -18.39 -2.85 -5.34
C ALA A 149 -18.21 -3.82 -6.51
N SER A 150 -16.98 -3.96 -7.01
CA SER A 150 -16.66 -4.95 -8.05
C SER A 150 -16.25 -6.32 -7.51
N LYS A 151 -16.08 -6.45 -6.17
CA LYS A 151 -15.53 -7.63 -5.48
C LYS A 151 -14.18 -8.05 -6.07
N THR A 152 -13.30 -7.08 -6.31
CA THR A 152 -11.97 -7.33 -6.88
C THR A 152 -10.84 -6.83 -5.98
N ALA A 153 -9.67 -7.46 -6.14
CA ALA A 153 -8.44 -7.06 -5.48
C ALA A 153 -7.30 -6.93 -6.50
N ARG A 154 -6.40 -5.96 -6.30
CA ARG A 154 -5.14 -5.81 -7.03
C ARG A 154 -3.98 -5.70 -6.06
N ILE A 155 -2.80 -6.14 -6.48
CA ILE A 155 -1.58 -6.03 -5.67
C ILE A 155 -0.92 -4.69 -5.94
N GLU A 156 -0.57 -3.99 -4.86
CA GLU A 156 0.34 -2.86 -4.91
C GLU A 156 1.77 -3.38 -4.83
N TRP A 157 2.50 -3.19 -5.91
CA TRP A 157 3.88 -3.64 -6.05
C TRP A 157 4.85 -2.51 -5.74
N TRP A 158 5.97 -2.88 -5.13
CA TRP A 158 7.16 -2.06 -5.00
C TRP A 158 8.38 -2.86 -5.40
N ASP A 159 9.29 -2.26 -6.17
CA ASP A 159 10.58 -2.85 -6.46
C ASP A 159 11.68 -1.89 -5.97
N PRO A 160 12.44 -2.26 -4.93
CA PRO A 160 13.49 -1.40 -4.37
C PRO A 160 14.67 -1.20 -5.33
N TYR A 161 14.92 -2.13 -6.26
CA TYR A 161 16.02 -2.03 -7.20
C TYR A 161 15.75 -0.94 -8.25
N THR A 162 14.53 -0.90 -8.78
CA THR A 162 14.08 0.12 -9.75
C THR A 162 13.47 1.36 -9.09
N SER A 163 13.20 1.29 -7.78
CA SER A 163 12.43 2.29 -7.01
C SER A 163 11.02 2.55 -7.57
N LEU A 164 10.48 1.63 -8.38
CA LEU A 164 9.19 1.80 -9.01
C LEU A 164 8.06 1.18 -8.16
N ARG A 165 6.90 1.83 -8.21
CA ARG A 165 5.64 1.38 -7.60
C ARG A 165 4.58 1.23 -8.67
N TRP A 166 3.87 0.11 -8.69
CA TRP A 166 2.85 -0.13 -9.70
C TRP A 166 1.68 -0.95 -9.17
N VAL A 167 0.54 -0.78 -9.83
CA VAL A 167 -0.67 -1.59 -9.63
C VAL A 167 -1.28 -1.86 -11.00
N GLY A 168 -1.48 -3.13 -11.33
CA GLY A 168 -1.75 -3.55 -12.70
C GLY A 168 -0.72 -2.97 -13.69
N GLY A 169 -1.20 -2.38 -14.79
CA GLY A 169 -0.36 -1.74 -15.80
C GLY A 169 -0.07 -0.25 -15.57
N SER A 170 -0.25 0.26 -14.35
CA SER A 170 -0.10 1.70 -14.05
C SER A 170 0.85 1.97 -12.90
N VAL A 171 1.51 3.13 -12.94
CA VAL A 171 2.31 3.61 -11.80
C VAL A 171 1.38 3.93 -10.65
N TRP A 172 1.70 3.39 -9.49
CA TRP A 172 0.96 3.61 -8.25
C TRP A 172 1.58 4.78 -7.47
N LYS A 173 0.72 5.65 -6.92
CA LYS A 173 1.10 6.80 -6.10
C LYS A 173 0.24 6.87 -4.85
N ILE A 174 0.82 7.38 -3.78
CA ILE A 174 0.08 7.68 -2.55
C ILE A 174 -0.67 8.99 -2.77
N GLU A 175 -2.00 8.92 -2.84
CA GLU A 175 -2.85 10.10 -3.02
C GLU A 175 -3.29 10.64 -1.66
N LEU A 176 -2.98 11.90 -1.38
CA LEU A 176 -3.47 12.62 -0.22
C LEU A 176 -4.60 13.56 -0.62
N TYR A 177 -5.60 13.69 0.25
CA TYR A 177 -6.64 14.71 0.15
C TYR A 177 -6.85 15.39 1.49
N PHE A 178 -7.30 16.64 1.46
CA PHE A 178 -7.69 17.35 2.67
C PHE A 178 -9.12 16.94 3.05
N ASP A 179 -9.29 16.44 4.27
CA ASP A 179 -10.59 16.06 4.80
C ASP A 179 -11.07 17.14 5.78
N GLU A 180 -12.14 17.82 5.40
CA GLU A 180 -12.73 18.93 6.15
C GLU A 180 -13.35 18.48 7.49
N VAL A 181 -13.74 17.21 7.63
CA VAL A 181 -14.35 16.69 8.87
C VAL A 181 -13.33 16.62 9.99
N VAL A 182 -12.10 16.23 9.66
CA VAL A 182 -10.97 16.17 10.60
C VAL A 182 -10.03 17.37 10.49
N GLY A 183 -10.25 18.24 9.49
CA GLY A 183 -9.49 19.46 9.26
C GLY A 183 -8.02 19.21 8.94
N GLY A 184 -7.69 18.15 8.20
CA GLY A 184 -6.31 17.81 7.87
C GLY A 184 -6.15 16.86 6.69
N TRP A 185 -4.89 16.62 6.30
CA TRP A 185 -4.58 15.72 5.20
C TRP A 185 -4.80 14.28 5.62
N VAL A 186 -5.28 13.45 4.71
CA VAL A 186 -5.46 12.01 4.91
C VAL A 186 -5.15 11.28 3.62
N SER A 187 -4.77 10.00 3.73
CA SER A 187 -4.51 9.19 2.54
C SER A 187 -5.82 8.69 1.95
N ARG A 188 -5.89 8.56 0.62
CA ARG A 188 -7.02 7.90 -0.02
C ARG A 188 -7.08 6.43 0.42
N PRO A 189 -8.26 5.95 0.86
CA PRO A 189 -8.43 4.55 1.21
C PRO A 189 -8.06 3.66 0.03
N ARG A 190 -7.29 2.60 0.30
CA ARG A 190 -6.92 1.58 -0.69
C ARG A 190 -7.97 0.47 -0.78
N GLY A 191 -9.20 0.75 -0.35
CA GLY A 191 -10.25 -0.25 -0.17
C GLY A 191 -10.25 -0.95 1.18
N ASP A 192 -9.42 -0.50 2.13
CA ASP A 192 -9.35 -1.09 3.48
C ASP A 192 -10.64 -0.88 4.27
N PHE A 193 -11.20 -2.00 4.73
CA PHE A 193 -12.36 -2.06 5.61
C PHE A 193 -12.02 -2.05 7.10
N ASP A 194 -10.76 -1.97 7.54
CA ASP A 194 -10.45 -1.65 8.97
C ASP A 194 -8.98 -1.33 9.28
N GLU A 195 -8.03 -1.62 8.40
CA GLU A 195 -6.61 -1.25 8.61
C GLU A 195 -6.21 -0.10 7.71
N ALA A 196 -6.85 1.04 7.97
CA ALA A 196 -6.31 2.31 7.58
C ALA A 196 -4.90 2.43 8.17
N THR A 197 -3.90 1.99 7.41
CA THR A 197 -2.48 1.99 7.79
C THR A 197 -2.05 3.42 8.10
N ASP A 198 -2.64 4.39 7.40
CA ASP A 198 -2.58 5.79 7.76
C ASP A 198 -3.18 6.02 9.15
N THR A 199 -4.33 5.48 9.53
CA THR A 199 -4.97 5.73 10.84
C THR A 199 -4.28 5.05 12.01
N GLN A 200 -3.56 3.93 11.87
CA GLN A 200 -2.82 3.31 12.98
C GLN A 200 -1.37 3.81 13.07
N LEU A 201 -0.70 4.03 11.93
CA LEU A 201 0.73 4.39 11.88
C LEU A 201 0.99 5.88 11.63
N TYR A 202 -0.05 6.69 11.37
CA TYR A 202 0.03 8.14 11.09
C TYR A 202 0.97 8.91 12.01
N LEU A 203 1.11 8.44 13.25
CA LEU A 203 1.67 9.18 14.37
C LEU A 203 2.58 8.33 15.27
N ALA A 204 2.90 7.09 14.87
CA ALA A 204 3.86 6.25 15.61
C ALA A 204 5.32 6.76 15.50
N SER A 205 5.60 7.64 14.53
CA SER A 205 6.90 8.28 14.31
C SER A 205 7.21 9.46 15.24
N GLY A 206 6.38 9.73 16.25
CA GLY A 206 6.73 10.64 17.36
C GLY A 206 7.83 10.11 18.29
N LYS A 207 8.30 8.87 18.08
CA LYS A 207 9.50 8.35 18.73
C LYS A 207 10.70 8.46 17.80
N GLY A 208 11.37 9.60 17.85
CA GLY A 208 12.81 9.64 17.60
C GLY A 208 13.55 8.79 18.65
N PRO A 209 14.78 8.33 18.36
CA PRO A 209 15.54 7.40 19.20
C PRO A 209 15.70 7.85 20.65
#